data_AF-A1ZMK0-F1
#
_entry.id   AF-A1ZMK0-F1
#
_cell.length_a   1.000
_cell.length_b   1.000
_cell.length_c   1.000
_cell.angle_alpha   90.00
_cell.angle_beta   90.00
_cell.angle_gamma   90.00
#
_symmetry.space_group_name_H-M   'P 1'
#
loop_
_entity.id
_entity.type
_entity.pdbx_description
1 polymer ?
#
loop_
_entity_poly.entity_id
_entity_poly.type
_entity_poly.pdbx_seq_one_letter_code
_entity_poly.pdbx_strand_id
1 'polypeptide(L)'
;MILAKQKADQDLMNLKIKVKEQGNTKAGLHKIMLAEYLKKETMDVTGEITKRTVKFLPYSTDEGIYTVKQFLSSKHNYYSAQGLAKALNNYTKQLKKRHLKYLKDTIPWAERYLQLIPPIQHKNAPSFGEFYFKNASRHEAVLILYAIEFAVLKEASDIFERISKDN
;
A
#
# COMPACT_ATOMS: atom_id res chain seq x y z
N MET A 1 -6.02 11.13 4.13
CA MET A 1 -4.62 10.63 4.10
C MET A 1 -3.79 11.10 5.29
N ILE A 2 -3.70 12.40 5.57
CA ILE A 2 -3.02 12.97 6.76
C ILE A 2 -3.51 12.30 8.06
N LEU A 3 -4.83 12.09 8.18
CA LEU A 3 -5.46 11.42 9.32
C LEU A 3 -4.98 9.98 9.56
N ALA A 4 -4.65 9.23 8.52
CA ALA A 4 -4.20 7.83 8.68
C ALA A 4 -2.77 7.73 9.20
N LYS A 5 -1.89 8.66 8.79
CA LYS A 5 -0.53 8.77 9.32
C LYS A 5 -0.54 9.19 10.79
N GLN A 6 -1.33 10.22 11.11
CA GLN A 6 -1.53 10.68 12.50
C GLN A 6 -2.09 9.57 13.38
N LYS A 7 -3.03 8.76 12.87
CA LYS A 7 -3.55 7.61 13.60
C LYS A 7 -2.49 6.55 13.87
N ALA A 8 -1.67 6.17 12.87
CA ALA A 8 -0.62 5.18 13.07
C ALA A 8 0.42 5.62 14.12
N ASP A 9 0.76 6.92 14.15
CA ASP A 9 1.63 7.50 15.17
C ASP A 9 1.00 7.44 16.57
N GLN A 10 -0.27 7.81 16.67
CA GLN A 10 -1.01 7.76 17.92
C GLN A 10 -1.14 6.33 18.45
N ASP A 11 -1.48 5.38 17.58
CA ASP A 11 -1.65 3.97 17.92
C ASP A 11 -0.33 3.38 18.46
N LEU A 12 0.79 3.67 17.79
CA LEU A 12 2.12 3.26 18.24
C LEU A 12 2.51 3.91 19.58
N MET A 13 2.18 5.18 19.79
CA MET A 13 2.40 5.87 21.06
C MET A 13 1.60 5.22 22.20
N ASN A 14 0.32 4.93 21.96
CA ASN A 14 -0.54 4.25 22.93
C ASN A 14 0.01 2.85 23.28
N LEU A 15 0.52 2.11 22.29
CA LEU A 15 1.16 0.82 22.54
C LEU A 15 2.42 0.96 23.42
N LYS A 16 3.27 1.96 23.17
CA LYS A 16 4.46 2.22 23.97
C LYS A 16 4.11 2.54 25.43
N ILE A 17 3.08 3.36 25.66
CA ILE A 17 2.59 3.68 27.01
C ILE A 17 2.13 2.40 27.71
N LYS A 18 1.27 1.61 27.07
CA LYS A 18 0.74 0.36 27.64
C LYS A 18 1.84 -0.64 28.00
N VAL A 19 2.83 -0.82 27.13
CA VAL A 19 3.97 -1.72 27.39
C VAL A 19 4.82 -1.21 28.55
N LYS A 20 5.00 0.11 28.67
CA LYS A 20 5.71 0.73 29.80
C LYS A 20 4.98 0.48 31.12
N GLU A 21 3.66 0.65 31.13
CA GLU A 21 2.80 0.36 32.30
C GLU A 21 2.86 -1.11 32.71
N GLN A 22 3.06 -2.02 31.75
CA GLN A 22 3.25 -3.46 31.98
C GLN A 22 4.70 -3.83 32.38
N GLY A 23 5.57 -2.85 32.65
CA GLY A 23 6.93 -3.10 33.10
C GLY A 23 7.92 -3.45 31.99
N ASN A 24 7.65 -3.08 30.74
CA ASN A 24 8.54 -3.30 29.59
C ASN A 24 8.94 -4.76 29.39
N THR A 25 7.98 -5.68 29.49
CA THR A 25 8.24 -7.11 29.26
C THR A 25 8.86 -7.33 27.88
N LYS A 26 9.68 -8.39 27.75
CA LYS A 26 10.28 -8.79 26.46
C LYS A 26 9.24 -8.94 25.35
N ALA A 27 8.07 -9.50 25.68
CA ALA A 27 6.96 -9.63 24.75
C ALA A 27 6.38 -8.28 24.33
N GLY A 28 6.19 -7.35 25.28
CA GLY A 28 5.74 -5.99 24.99
C GLY A 28 6.72 -5.21 24.11
N LEU A 29 8.02 -5.28 24.40
CA LEU A 29 9.07 -4.66 23.58
C LEU A 29 9.10 -5.24 22.16
N HIS A 30 8.90 -6.55 22.02
CA HIS A 30 8.79 -7.20 20.72
C HIS A 30 7.57 -6.69 19.93
N LYS A 31 6.42 -6.47 20.57
CA LYS A 31 5.23 -5.85 19.93
C LYS A 31 5.53 -4.44 19.41
N ILE A 32 6.21 -3.61 20.21
CA ILE A 32 6.65 -2.26 19.76
C ILE A 32 7.56 -2.38 18.54
N MET A 33 8.57 -3.25 18.59
CA MET A 33 9.50 -3.46 17.48
C MET A 33 8.76 -3.86 16.19
N LEU A 34 7.80 -4.79 16.28
CA LEU A 34 6.97 -5.17 15.13
C LEU A 34 6.15 -3.98 14.62
N ALA A 35 5.50 -3.22 15.50
CA ALA A 35 4.71 -2.06 15.10
C ALA A 35 5.55 -0.97 14.41
N GLU A 36 6.77 -0.71 14.88
CA GLU A 36 7.72 0.22 14.25
C GLU A 36 8.11 -0.24 12.83
N TYR A 37 8.41 -1.53 12.66
CA TYR A 37 8.68 -2.08 11.33
C TYR A 37 7.47 -1.92 10.41
N LEU A 38 6.27 -2.29 10.87
CA LEU A 38 5.06 -2.15 10.09
C LEU A 38 4.81 -0.71 9.64
N LYS A 39 4.98 0.26 10.55
CA LYS A 39 4.86 1.69 10.24
C LYS A 39 5.85 2.09 9.15
N LYS A 40 7.13 1.73 9.30
CA LYS A 40 8.17 2.06 8.32
C LYS A 40 7.85 1.49 6.93
N GLU A 41 7.58 0.20 6.84
CA GLU A 41 7.30 -0.45 5.55
C GLU A 41 6.04 0.14 4.87
N THR A 42 5.03 0.50 5.68
CA THR A 42 3.82 1.18 5.19
C THR A 42 4.13 2.59 4.70
N MET A 43 4.98 3.35 5.40
CA MET A 43 5.42 4.69 4.96
C MET A 43 6.20 4.63 3.65
N ASP A 44 7.06 3.64 3.48
CA ASP A 44 7.88 3.48 2.27
C ASP A 44 6.99 3.25 1.03
N VAL A 45 6.02 2.32 1.11
CA VAL A 45 5.12 2.04 -0.02
C VAL A 45 4.12 3.16 -0.28
N THR A 46 3.56 3.80 0.76
CA THR A 46 2.65 4.95 0.59
C THR A 46 3.37 6.19 0.06
N GLY A 47 4.65 6.36 0.39
CA GLY A 47 5.52 7.36 -0.24
C GLY A 47 5.70 7.12 -1.74
N GLU A 48 5.90 5.87 -2.16
CA GLU A 48 5.96 5.50 -3.58
C GLU A 48 4.64 5.73 -4.32
N ILE A 49 3.50 5.49 -3.67
CA ILE A 49 2.18 5.82 -4.22
C ILE A 49 2.03 7.34 -4.36
N THR A 50 2.32 8.10 -3.30
CA THR A 50 2.23 9.57 -3.29
C THR A 50 3.07 10.21 -4.40
N LYS A 51 4.33 9.77 -4.58
CA LYS A 51 5.22 10.25 -5.65
C LYS A 51 4.62 10.06 -7.04
N ARG A 52 3.83 9.00 -7.24
CA ARG A 52 3.15 8.74 -8.51
C ARG A 52 1.88 9.57 -8.62
N THR A 53 1.08 9.66 -7.56
CA THR A 53 -0.13 10.49 -7.52
C THR A 53 0.16 11.93 -7.91
N VAL A 54 1.23 12.53 -7.36
CA VAL A 54 1.64 13.91 -7.69
C VAL A 54 1.93 14.10 -9.18
N LYS A 55 2.44 13.08 -9.89
CA LYS A 55 2.69 13.17 -11.34
C LYS A 55 1.41 13.24 -12.18
N PHE A 56 0.27 12.83 -11.61
CA PHE A 56 -1.03 12.88 -12.28
C PHE A 56 -1.84 14.13 -11.92
N LEU A 57 -1.45 14.86 -10.87
CA LEU A 57 -2.08 16.12 -10.54
C LEU A 57 -1.66 17.18 -11.57
N PRO A 58 -2.59 18.03 -12.04
CA PRO A 58 -2.26 19.09 -12.97
C PRO A 58 -1.29 20.08 -12.32
N TYR A 59 -0.20 20.41 -13.03
CA TYR A 59 0.69 21.51 -12.63
C TYR A 59 0.13 22.90 -13.00
N SER A 60 -0.96 22.98 -13.77
CA SER A 60 -1.60 24.22 -14.19
C SER A 60 -3.09 24.02 -14.53
N THR A 61 -3.88 25.07 -14.36
CA THR A 61 -5.35 25.22 -14.45
C THR A 61 -5.98 24.96 -15.81
N ASP A 62 -5.27 24.37 -16.77
CA ASP A 62 -5.85 24.12 -18.09
C ASP A 62 -6.59 22.77 -18.07
N GLU A 63 -7.92 22.85 -18.09
CA GLU A 63 -8.91 21.77 -18.22
C GLU A 63 -8.82 21.03 -19.58
N GLY A 64 -7.61 20.77 -20.07
CA GLY A 64 -7.39 19.91 -21.23
C GLY A 64 -7.70 18.46 -20.84
N ILE A 65 -8.69 17.87 -21.49
CA ILE A 65 -9.07 16.46 -21.41
C ILE A 65 -7.90 15.58 -21.89
N TYR A 66 -6.88 15.41 -21.05
CA TYR A 66 -5.81 14.45 -21.27
C TYR A 66 -6.28 13.09 -20.75
N THR A 67 -7.02 12.37 -21.59
CA THR A 67 -7.25 10.93 -21.38
C THR A 67 -5.91 10.21 -21.25
N VAL A 68 -5.79 9.31 -20.26
CA VAL A 68 -4.54 8.60 -19.89
C VAL A 68 -4.20 7.47 -20.89
N LYS A 69 -4.72 7.55 -22.13
CA LYS A 69 -4.18 6.84 -23.31
C LYS A 69 -2.65 7.02 -23.43
N GLN A 70 -2.12 8.16 -22.95
CA GLN A 70 -0.67 8.44 -22.84
C GLN A 70 0.07 7.79 -21.65
N PHE A 71 -0.64 7.17 -20.71
CA PHE A 71 -0.04 6.52 -19.53
C PHE A 71 0.46 5.09 -19.79
N LEU A 72 -0.06 4.40 -20.80
CA LEU A 72 0.57 3.16 -21.24
C LEU A 72 1.32 3.32 -22.56
N SER A 73 1.02 4.39 -23.34
CA SER A 73 1.71 4.62 -24.61
C SER A 73 3.08 5.29 -24.47
N SER A 74 3.35 6.01 -23.38
CA SER A 74 4.69 6.55 -23.11
C SER A 74 5.50 5.52 -22.31
N LYS A 75 6.73 5.23 -22.77
CA LYS A 75 7.68 4.35 -22.06
C LYS A 75 7.77 4.72 -20.56
N HIS A 76 7.80 6.01 -20.25
CA HIS A 76 7.91 6.53 -18.89
C HIS A 76 6.79 6.10 -17.94
N ASN A 77 5.57 5.97 -18.46
CA ASN A 77 4.42 5.69 -17.63
C ASN A 77 4.19 4.17 -17.44
N TYR A 78 4.55 3.35 -18.42
CA TYR A 78 4.71 1.89 -18.23
C TYR A 78 5.72 1.56 -17.12
N TYR A 79 6.89 2.22 -17.13
CA TYR A 79 7.88 2.08 -16.05
C TYR A 79 7.35 2.57 -14.68
N SER A 80 6.43 3.54 -14.68
CA SER A 80 5.79 4.01 -13.45
C SER A 80 4.90 2.93 -12.81
N ALA A 81 4.07 2.26 -13.62
CA ALA A 81 3.22 1.15 -13.16
C ALA A 81 4.03 -0.07 -12.71
N GLN A 82 5.08 -0.43 -13.46
CA GLN A 82 5.99 -1.51 -13.06
C GLN A 82 6.74 -1.17 -11.75
N GLY A 83 7.17 0.08 -11.58
CA GLY A 83 7.80 0.53 -10.35
C GLY A 83 6.84 0.49 -9.16
N LEU A 84 5.55 0.81 -9.36
CA LEU A 84 4.54 0.68 -8.31
C LEU A 84 4.32 -0.79 -7.92
N ALA A 85 4.16 -1.66 -8.92
CA ALA A 85 4.02 -3.10 -8.69
C ALA A 85 5.21 -3.66 -7.90
N LYS A 86 6.43 -3.22 -8.23
CA LYS A 86 7.65 -3.60 -7.50
C LYS A 86 7.64 -3.12 -6.05
N ALA A 87 7.22 -1.87 -5.80
CA ALA A 87 7.12 -1.32 -4.45
C ALA A 87 6.08 -2.08 -3.60
N LEU A 88 4.91 -2.38 -4.19
CA LEU A 88 3.84 -3.15 -3.57
C LEU A 88 4.27 -4.59 -3.25
N ASN A 89 4.98 -5.26 -4.17
CA ASN A 89 5.51 -6.61 -3.92
C ASN A 89 6.64 -6.61 -2.88
N ASN A 90 7.48 -5.57 -2.85
CA ASN A 90 8.48 -5.42 -1.81
C ASN A 90 7.81 -5.25 -0.44
N TYR A 91 6.74 -4.45 -0.35
CA TYR A 91 5.94 -4.33 0.87
C TYR A 91 5.43 -5.70 1.35
N THR A 92 4.82 -6.52 0.47
CA THR A 92 4.41 -7.89 0.83
C THR A 92 5.58 -8.74 1.32
N LYS A 93 6.73 -8.65 0.66
CA LYS A 93 7.93 -9.42 1.06
C LYS A 93 8.38 -9.06 2.47
N GLN A 94 8.40 -7.77 2.81
CA GLN A 94 8.79 -7.31 4.15
C GLN A 94 7.75 -7.71 5.20
N LEU A 95 6.46 -7.60 4.86
CA LEU A 95 5.37 -8.10 5.68
C LEU A 95 5.51 -9.61 5.96
N LYS A 96 5.78 -10.44 4.93
CA LYS A 96 6.01 -11.88 5.12
C LYS A 96 7.22 -12.17 6.01
N LYS A 97 8.28 -11.38 5.92
CA LYS A 97 9.50 -11.60 6.71
C LYS A 97 9.27 -11.38 8.21
N ARG A 98 8.45 -10.40 8.59
CA ARG A 98 8.35 -9.91 9.98
C ARG A 98 6.97 -10.09 10.61
N HIS A 99 5.94 -10.21 9.79
CA HIS A 99 4.54 -10.17 10.20
C HIS A 99 3.74 -11.38 9.73
N LEU A 100 4.39 -12.48 9.28
CA LEU A 100 3.72 -13.65 8.69
C LEU A 100 2.52 -14.14 9.53
N LYS A 101 2.71 -14.27 10.85
CA LYS A 101 1.67 -14.69 11.81
C LYS A 101 0.42 -13.78 11.78
N TYR A 102 0.57 -12.53 11.38
CA TYR A 102 -0.48 -11.52 11.38
C TYR A 102 -1.07 -11.23 10.00
N LEU A 103 -0.59 -11.88 8.94
CA LEU A 103 -1.12 -11.68 7.58
C LEU A 103 -2.38 -12.49 7.34
N LYS A 104 -3.42 -11.84 6.79
CA LYS A 104 -4.60 -12.52 6.23
C LYS A 104 -4.33 -13.06 4.83
N ASP A 105 -3.56 -12.32 4.04
CA ASP A 105 -3.27 -12.64 2.64
C ASP A 105 -1.75 -12.58 2.39
N THR A 106 -1.22 -13.67 1.86
CA THR A 106 0.20 -13.80 1.48
C THR A 106 0.44 -13.62 -0.02
N ILE A 107 -0.58 -13.39 -0.83
CA ILE A 107 -0.41 -13.14 -2.26
C ILE A 107 0.35 -11.81 -2.44
N PRO A 108 1.37 -11.76 -3.33
CA PRO A 108 2.06 -10.52 -3.68
C PRO A 108 1.04 -9.44 -3.99
N TRP A 109 1.22 -8.26 -3.41
CA TRP A 109 0.18 -7.22 -3.44
C TRP A 109 -0.18 -6.84 -4.88
N ALA A 110 0.82 -6.74 -5.77
CA ALA A 110 0.60 -6.43 -7.19
C ALA A 110 -0.08 -7.56 -7.98
N GLU A 111 -0.32 -8.73 -7.38
CA GLU A 111 -1.03 -9.87 -7.99
C GLU A 111 -2.44 -10.05 -7.42
N ARG A 112 -2.81 -9.34 -6.34
CA ARG A 112 -4.11 -9.51 -5.67
C ARG A 112 -5.30 -9.19 -6.59
N TYR A 113 -5.11 -8.34 -7.60
CA TYR A 113 -6.15 -8.05 -8.60
C TYR A 113 -6.57 -9.30 -9.39
N LEU A 114 -5.73 -10.32 -9.49
CA LEU A 114 -6.06 -11.58 -10.15
C LEU A 114 -7.20 -12.32 -9.44
N GLN A 115 -7.41 -12.07 -8.13
CA GLN A 115 -8.57 -12.61 -7.40
C GLN A 115 -9.91 -12.05 -7.90
N LEU A 116 -9.89 -10.89 -8.58
CA LEU A 116 -11.06 -10.28 -9.21
C LEU A 116 -11.33 -10.84 -10.61
N ILE A 117 -10.42 -11.66 -11.13
CA ILE A 117 -10.52 -12.28 -12.45
C ILE A 117 -10.88 -13.77 -12.26
N PRO A 118 -11.85 -14.32 -13.03
CA PRO A 118 -12.15 -15.74 -12.98
C PRO A 118 -10.91 -16.60 -13.25
N PRO A 119 -10.66 -17.70 -12.51
CA PRO A 119 -9.46 -18.54 -12.67
C PRO A 119 -9.20 -19.01 -14.10
N ILE A 120 -10.26 -19.30 -14.85
CA ILE A 120 -10.17 -19.75 -16.24
C ILE A 120 -9.56 -18.69 -17.18
N GLN A 121 -9.56 -17.42 -16.78
CA GLN A 121 -9.03 -16.29 -17.54
C GLN A 121 -7.64 -15.85 -17.08
N HIS A 122 -7.07 -16.46 -16.02
CA HIS A 122 -5.79 -16.04 -15.46
C HIS A 122 -4.62 -16.13 -16.46
N LYS A 123 -4.64 -17.11 -17.36
CA LYS A 123 -3.59 -17.29 -18.39
C LYS A 123 -3.48 -16.09 -19.34
N ASN A 124 -4.58 -15.36 -19.55
CA ASN A 124 -4.66 -14.19 -20.42
C ASN A 124 -4.96 -12.91 -19.62
N ALA A 125 -4.69 -12.91 -18.31
CA ALA A 125 -4.96 -11.75 -17.47
C ALA A 125 -4.08 -10.56 -17.91
N PRO A 126 -4.65 -9.34 -17.94
CA PRO A 126 -3.85 -8.14 -18.18
C PRO A 126 -2.79 -8.00 -17.09
N SER A 127 -1.66 -7.40 -17.40
CA SER A 127 -0.66 -7.06 -16.37
C SER A 127 -1.25 -6.10 -15.32
N PHE A 128 -0.62 -5.98 -14.14
CA PHE A 128 -1.06 -5.05 -13.10
C PHE A 128 -1.31 -3.62 -13.63
N GLY A 129 -0.38 -3.12 -14.45
CA GLY A 129 -0.49 -1.78 -15.03
C GLY A 129 -1.65 -1.67 -16.02
N GLU A 130 -1.88 -2.70 -16.81
CA GLU A 130 -3.01 -2.74 -17.75
C GLU A 130 -4.35 -2.88 -17.04
N PHE A 131 -4.45 -3.75 -16.04
CA PHE A 131 -5.67 -3.96 -15.28
C PHE A 131 -6.17 -2.66 -14.65
N TYR A 132 -5.26 -1.92 -14.00
CA TYR A 132 -5.63 -0.72 -13.27
C TYR A 132 -5.66 0.53 -14.15
N PHE A 133 -4.71 0.70 -15.08
CA PHE A 133 -4.49 2.02 -15.70
C PHE A 133 -4.75 2.05 -17.21
N LYS A 134 -5.08 0.92 -17.85
CA LYS A 134 -5.38 0.92 -19.28
C LYS A 134 -6.63 1.73 -19.56
N ASN A 135 -6.51 2.73 -20.42
CA ASN A 135 -7.57 3.65 -20.81
C ASN A 135 -8.20 4.47 -19.68
N ALA A 136 -7.66 4.43 -18.46
CA ALA A 136 -8.06 5.37 -17.41
C ALA A 136 -7.83 6.81 -17.90
N SER A 137 -8.50 7.78 -17.28
CA SER A 137 -8.20 9.21 -17.32
C SER A 137 -7.20 9.56 -16.21
N ARG A 138 -6.64 10.78 -16.21
CA ARG A 138 -5.77 11.24 -15.11
C ARG A 138 -6.50 11.18 -13.76
N HIS A 139 -7.76 11.63 -13.73
CA HIS A 139 -8.60 11.61 -12.55
C HIS A 139 -8.83 10.17 -12.05
N GLU A 140 -9.17 9.24 -12.94
CA GLU A 140 -9.32 7.83 -12.57
C GLU A 140 -8.02 7.23 -12.06
N ALA A 141 -6.88 7.51 -12.71
CA ALA A 141 -5.58 7.03 -12.24
C ALA A 141 -5.25 7.52 -10.82
N VAL A 142 -5.56 8.78 -10.49
CA VAL A 142 -5.43 9.33 -9.14
C VAL A 142 -6.36 8.59 -8.16
N LEU A 143 -7.61 8.37 -8.53
CA LEU A 143 -8.57 7.64 -7.69
C LEU A 143 -8.11 6.20 -7.43
N ILE A 144 -7.59 5.52 -8.45
CA ILE A 144 -7.02 4.17 -8.33
C ILE A 144 -5.84 4.18 -7.35
N LEU A 145 -4.92 5.14 -7.47
CA LEU A 145 -3.79 5.26 -6.55
C LEU A 145 -4.24 5.50 -5.12
N TYR A 146 -5.25 6.34 -4.90
CA TYR A 146 -5.83 6.54 -3.56
C TYR A 146 -6.52 5.28 -3.03
N ALA A 147 -7.23 4.52 -3.88
CA ALA A 147 -7.84 3.26 -3.48
C ALA A 147 -6.76 2.23 -3.07
N ILE A 148 -5.66 2.14 -3.82
CA ILE A 148 -4.50 1.29 -3.49
C ILE A 148 -3.89 1.73 -2.15
N GLU A 149 -3.66 3.03 -1.96
CA GLU A 149 -3.09 3.57 -0.72
C GLU A 149 -3.99 3.28 0.48
N PHE A 150 -5.30 3.48 0.32
CA PHE A 150 -6.28 3.17 1.36
C PHE A 150 -6.26 1.68 1.74
N ALA A 151 -6.21 0.78 0.74
CA ALA A 151 -6.15 -0.66 0.99
C ALA A 151 -4.85 -1.06 1.73
N VAL A 152 -3.71 -0.47 1.38
CA VAL A 152 -2.44 -0.66 2.11
C VAL A 152 -2.55 -0.18 3.56
N LEU A 153 -3.10 1.02 3.78
CA LEU A 153 -3.27 1.58 5.13
C LEU A 153 -4.24 0.74 5.97
N LYS A 154 -5.30 0.21 5.35
CA LYS A 154 -6.24 -0.69 6.03
C LYS A 154 -5.57 -2.00 6.44
N GLU A 155 -4.80 -2.61 5.56
CA GLU A 155 -4.02 -3.81 5.87
C GLU A 155 -3.03 -3.57 7.02
N ALA A 156 -2.30 -2.45 6.99
CA ALA A 156 -1.40 -2.07 8.07
C ALA A 156 -2.16 -1.88 9.40
N SER A 157 -3.32 -1.21 9.39
CA SER A 157 -4.16 -1.07 10.58
C SER A 157 -4.62 -2.42 11.13
N ASP A 158 -5.03 -3.35 10.27
CA ASP A 158 -5.45 -4.71 10.63
C ASP A 158 -4.30 -5.51 11.27
N ILE A 159 -3.09 -5.39 10.72
CA ILE A 159 -1.89 -6.07 11.25
C ILE A 159 -1.52 -5.47 12.62
N PHE A 160 -1.54 -4.13 12.74
CA PHE A 160 -1.24 -3.44 14.00
C PHE A 160 -2.19 -3.87 15.12
N GLU A 161 -3.49 -3.96 14.82
CA GLU A 161 -4.49 -4.41 15.80
C GLU A 161 -4.18 -5.82 16.31
N ARG A 162 -3.76 -6.72 15.42
CA ARG A 162 -3.37 -8.09 15.82
C ARG A 162 -2.09 -8.12 16.64
N ILE A 163 -1.07 -7.34 16.27
CA ILE A 163 0.16 -7.21 17.08
C ILE A 163 -0.18 -6.74 18.50
N SER A 164 -1.09 -5.75 18.61
CA SER A 164 -1.46 -5.14 19.89
C SER A 164 -2.29 -6.05 20.80
N LYS A 165 -3.01 -7.01 20.21
CA LYS A 165 -3.86 -7.99 20.92
C LYS A 165 -3.21 -9.35 21.10
N ASP A 166 -2.13 -9.65 20.39
CA ASP A 166 -1.38 -10.89 20.58
C ASP A 166 -0.94 -10.97 22.05
N ASN A 167 -1.10 -12.12 22.70
CA ASN A 167 -0.72 -12.29 24.11
C ASN A 167 0.76 -12.67 24.20
#